data_AF-A0A2H3GE23-F1
#
_entry.id   AF-A0A2H3GE23-F1
#
_cell.length_a   1.000
_cell.length_b   1.000
_cell.length_c   1.000
_cell.angle_alpha   90.00
_cell.angle_beta   90.00
_cell.angle_gamma   90.00
#
_symmetry.space_group_name_H-M   'P 1'
#
loop_
_entity.id
_entity.type
_entity.pdbx_description
1 polymer ?
#
loop_
_entity_poly.entity_id
_entity_poly.type
_entity_poly.pdbx_seq_one_letter_code
_entity_poly.pdbx_strand_id
1 'polypeptide(L)'
;MRDAIGHGNSSKPSNTGLRASFPKYQYPDMIRADDLLLTDHFGLNRTRLTLGVSMGGMHIWMMGAEYPGFSDALMPIATSPVEVAGHNRLFRKFITELITLDLAWKGGDYEE
;
A
#
# COMPACT_ATOMS: atom_id res chain seq x y z
N MET A 1 6.54 11.12 -4.84
CA MET A 1 5.50 10.11 -4.53
C MET A 1 5.14 10.27 -3.06
N ARG A 2 3.85 10.12 -2.72
CA ARG A 2 3.40 10.08 -1.32
C ARG A 2 3.78 8.77 -0.67
N ASP A 3 4.03 8.81 0.63
CA ASP A 3 4.22 7.61 1.45
C ASP A 3 2.86 6.96 1.73
N ALA A 4 2.81 5.63 1.62
CA ALA A 4 1.58 4.87 1.80
C ALA A 4 1.38 4.50 3.28
N ILE A 5 0.15 4.10 3.67
CA ILE A 5 -0.13 3.59 5.02
C ILE A 5 0.86 2.47 5.37
N GLY A 6 1.44 2.53 6.57
CA GLY A 6 2.46 1.61 7.06
C GLY A 6 3.88 1.86 6.52
N HIS A 7 4.13 2.96 5.81
CA HIS A 7 5.43 3.25 5.22
C HIS A 7 5.88 4.71 5.36
N GLY A 8 7.20 4.94 5.29
CA GLY A 8 7.81 6.27 5.22
C GLY A 8 7.39 7.18 6.36
N ASN A 9 6.96 8.39 6.05
CA ASN A 9 6.47 9.40 6.99
C ASN A 9 4.93 9.40 7.15
N SER A 10 4.23 8.47 6.49
CA SER A 10 2.79 8.28 6.68
C SER A 10 2.49 7.58 8.01
N SER A 11 1.21 7.39 8.32
CA SER A 11 0.77 6.64 9.50
C SER A 11 1.29 5.20 9.42
N LYS A 12 2.14 4.80 10.37
CA LYS A 12 2.74 3.46 10.44
C LYS A 12 2.84 2.95 11.88
N PRO A 13 3.03 1.64 12.09
CA PRO A 13 3.13 1.06 13.43
C PRO A 13 4.13 1.79 14.36
N SER A 14 5.28 2.19 13.82
CA SER A 14 6.39 2.75 14.60
C SER A 14 6.27 4.24 14.94
N ASN A 15 5.48 5.04 14.21
CA ASN A 15 5.30 6.48 14.52
C ASN A 15 3.96 6.83 15.16
N THR A 16 3.02 5.88 15.21
CA THR A 16 1.73 6.04 15.89
C THR A 16 1.74 5.50 17.32
N GLY A 17 2.78 4.76 17.71
CA GLY A 17 2.83 4.06 18.99
C GLY A 17 1.93 2.82 19.08
N LEU A 18 1.17 2.51 18.02
CA LEU A 18 0.25 1.37 18.00
C LEU A 18 0.98 0.03 17.85
N ARG A 19 2.20 0.02 17.28
CA ARG A 19 3.02 -1.20 17.13
C ARG A 19 2.21 -2.34 16.49
N ALA A 20 2.22 -3.55 17.06
CA ALA A 20 1.43 -4.68 16.57
C ALA A 20 -0.10 -4.47 16.65
N SER A 21 -0.58 -3.49 17.42
CA SER A 21 -1.99 -3.10 17.46
C SER A 21 -2.40 -2.15 16.32
N PHE A 22 -1.47 -1.77 15.44
CA PHE A 22 -1.81 -0.99 14.25
C PHE A 22 -2.84 -1.75 13.39
N PRO A 23 -3.92 -1.09 12.93
CA PRO A 23 -4.98 -1.76 12.18
C PRO A 23 -4.44 -2.51 10.96
N LYS A 24 -4.97 -3.71 10.73
CA LYS A 24 -4.71 -4.45 9.49
C LYS A 24 -5.40 -3.71 8.34
N TYR A 25 -4.67 -3.50 7.27
CA TYR A 25 -5.16 -2.86 6.06
C TYR A 25 -4.79 -3.71 4.84
N GLN A 26 -5.49 -3.48 3.75
CA GLN A 26 -5.26 -4.09 2.44
C GLN A 26 -5.12 -2.99 1.39
N TYR A 27 -4.78 -3.38 0.15
CA TYR A 27 -4.66 -2.41 -0.93
C TYR A 27 -5.92 -1.53 -1.11
N PRO A 28 -7.18 -2.01 -1.02
CA PRO A 28 -8.35 -1.13 -1.15
C PRO A 28 -8.37 0.03 -0.15
N ASP A 29 -7.94 -0.21 1.10
CA ASP A 29 -7.84 0.85 2.11
C ASP A 29 -6.81 1.91 1.69
N MET A 30 -5.70 1.48 1.10
CA MET A 30 -4.65 2.38 0.60
C MET A 30 -5.13 3.17 -0.63
N ILE A 31 -5.87 2.55 -1.55
CA ILE A 31 -6.44 3.24 -2.71
C ILE A 31 -7.47 4.28 -2.27
N ARG A 32 -8.34 3.91 -1.32
CA ARG A 32 -9.31 4.83 -0.75
C ARG A 32 -8.65 6.02 -0.06
N ALA A 33 -7.58 5.78 0.70
CA ALA A 33 -6.83 6.85 1.33
C ALA A 33 -6.15 7.77 0.30
N ASP A 34 -5.59 7.20 -0.78
CA ASP A 34 -5.04 7.97 -1.90
C ASP A 34 -6.12 8.81 -2.59
N ASP A 35 -7.31 8.25 -2.84
CA ASP A 35 -8.44 8.96 -3.43
C ASP A 35 -8.87 10.15 -2.57
N LEU A 36 -9.18 9.93 -1.29
CA LEU A 36 -9.57 10.99 -0.34
C LEU A 36 -8.51 12.09 -0.22
N LEU A 37 -7.23 11.73 -0.25
CA LEU A 37 -6.15 12.71 -0.24
C LEU A 37 -6.18 13.57 -1.51
N LEU A 38 -6.35 12.96 -2.68
CA LEU A 38 -6.32 13.67 -3.95
C LEU A 38 -7.59 14.51 -4.18
N THR A 39 -8.75 13.97 -3.84
CA THR A 39 -10.05 14.59 -4.07
C THR A 39 -10.40 15.56 -2.94
N ASP A 40 -10.59 15.08 -1.71
CA ASP A 40 -11.09 15.90 -0.61
C ASP A 40 -10.05 16.92 -0.12
N HIS A 41 -8.78 16.52 -0.01
CA HIS A 41 -7.75 17.42 0.52
C HIS A 41 -7.14 18.32 -0.56
N PHE A 42 -6.80 17.77 -1.73
CA PHE A 42 -6.17 18.54 -2.82
C PHE A 42 -7.15 19.07 -3.88
N GLY A 43 -8.43 18.68 -3.85
CA GLY A 43 -9.44 19.18 -4.79
C GLY A 43 -9.26 18.70 -6.23
N LEU A 44 -8.56 17.58 -6.46
CA LEU A 44 -8.34 17.05 -7.80
C LEU A 44 -9.58 16.30 -8.27
N ASN A 45 -10.15 16.74 -9.39
CA ASN A 45 -11.29 16.06 -10.02
C ASN A 45 -10.86 15.00 -11.03
N ARG A 46 -9.68 15.16 -11.62
CA ARG A 46 -9.17 14.30 -12.69
C ARG A 46 -7.67 14.44 -12.86
N THR A 47 -7.00 13.35 -13.19
CA THR A 47 -5.59 13.32 -13.57
C THR A 47 -5.43 12.97 -15.05
N ARG A 48 -4.39 13.51 -15.69
CA ARG A 48 -4.07 13.15 -17.08
C ARG A 48 -3.39 11.78 -17.16
N LEU A 49 -2.61 11.43 -16.15
CA LEU A 49 -1.88 10.19 -16.06
C LEU A 49 -1.73 9.81 -14.59
N THR A 50 -2.05 8.56 -14.27
CA THR A 50 -1.63 7.95 -13.00
C THR A 50 -0.64 6.84 -13.28
N LEU A 51 0.50 6.87 -12.59
CA LEU A 51 1.61 5.95 -12.81
C LEU A 51 2.13 5.39 -11.49
N GLY A 52 2.63 4.15 -11.55
CA GLY A 52 3.15 3.48 -10.38
C GLY A 52 3.96 2.25 -10.74
N VAL A 53 4.93 1.91 -9.89
CA VAL A 53 5.87 0.79 -10.10
C VAL A 53 5.62 -0.29 -9.05
N SER A 54 5.67 -1.57 -9.44
CA SER A 54 5.52 -2.72 -8.55
C SER A 54 4.21 -2.64 -7.75
N MET A 55 4.25 -2.53 -6.42
CA MET A 55 3.06 -2.31 -5.59
C MET A 55 2.28 -1.06 -6.02
N GLY A 56 2.97 0.03 -6.34
CA GLY A 56 2.33 1.24 -6.88
C GLY A 56 1.65 0.98 -8.23
N GLY A 57 2.20 0.08 -9.05
CA GLY A 57 1.56 -0.33 -10.31
C GLY A 57 0.29 -1.14 -10.07
N MET A 58 0.29 -2.03 -9.07
CA MET A 58 -0.92 -2.74 -8.63
C MET A 58 -2.00 -1.74 -8.20
N HIS A 59 -1.61 -0.69 -7.47
CA HIS A 59 -2.53 0.37 -7.06
C HIS A 59 -3.12 1.12 -8.25
N ILE A 60 -2.37 1.32 -9.34
CA ILE A 60 -2.90 1.98 -10.55
C ILE A 60 -3.99 1.15 -11.21
N TRP A 61 -3.81 -0.18 -11.28
CA TRP A 61 -4.87 -1.08 -11.76
C TRP A 61 -6.14 -0.97 -10.92
N MET A 62 -5.99 -0.95 -9.59
CA MET A 62 -7.12 -0.84 -8.66
C MET A 62 -7.79 0.53 -8.72
N MET A 63 -7.02 1.63 -8.77
CA MET A 63 -7.56 2.99 -8.93
C MET A 63 -8.41 3.11 -10.19
N GLY A 64 -7.93 2.56 -11.32
CA GLY A 64 -8.68 2.56 -12.58
C GLY A 64 -9.98 1.76 -12.52
N ALA A 65 -10.02 0.69 -11.72
CA ALA A 65 -11.21 -0.13 -11.53
C ALA A 65 -12.22 0.50 -10.54
N GLU A 66 -11.74 1.02 -9.42
CA GLU A 66 -12.56 1.56 -8.33
C GLU A 66 -13.09 2.97 -8.66
N TYR A 67 -12.30 3.80 -9.34
CA TYR A 67 -12.60 5.20 -9.65
C TYR A 67 -12.55 5.47 -11.15
N PRO A 68 -13.45 4.85 -11.95
CA PRO A 68 -13.46 5.00 -13.39
C PRO A 68 -13.64 6.48 -13.79
N GLY A 69 -12.76 6.97 -14.65
CA GLY A 69 -12.80 8.35 -15.15
C GLY A 69 -12.01 9.37 -14.31
N PHE A 70 -11.45 8.97 -13.16
CA PHE A 70 -10.53 9.83 -12.40
C PHE A 70 -9.22 10.08 -13.17
N SER A 71 -8.83 9.18 -14.07
CA SER A 71 -7.59 9.28 -14.85
C SER A 71 -7.82 9.07 -16.33
N ASP A 72 -7.24 9.93 -17.18
CA ASP A 72 -7.29 9.77 -18.65
C ASP A 72 -6.43 8.61 -19.14
N ALA A 73 -5.33 8.35 -18.45
CA ALA A 73 -4.39 7.29 -18.76
C ALA A 73 -3.82 6.65 -17.49
N LEU A 74 -3.52 5.36 -17.58
CA LEU A 74 -2.92 4.56 -16.53
C LEU A 74 -1.59 3.98 -17.04
N MET A 75 -0.52 4.13 -16.26
CA MET A 75 0.79 3.53 -16.54
C MET A 75 1.25 2.65 -15.36
N PRO A 76 0.73 1.42 -15.27
CA PRO A 76 1.18 0.43 -14.32
C PRO A 76 2.48 -0.25 -14.82
N ILE A 77 3.55 -0.15 -14.04
CA ILE A 77 4.89 -0.62 -14.41
C ILE A 77 5.31 -1.79 -13.51
N ALA A 78 5.92 -2.84 -14.08
CA ALA A 78 6.45 -4.01 -13.37
C ALA A 78 5.42 -4.69 -12.45
N THR A 79 4.20 -4.87 -12.96
CA THR A 79 3.05 -5.40 -12.25
C THR A 79 2.11 -6.13 -13.21
N SER A 80 1.10 -6.82 -12.69
CA SER A 80 0.02 -7.43 -13.47
C SER A 80 -1.31 -7.24 -12.74
N PRO A 81 -2.45 -7.14 -13.45
CA PRO A 81 -3.78 -6.95 -12.84
C PRO A 81 -4.34 -8.28 -12.33
N VAL A 82 -3.56 -9.00 -11.54
CA VAL A 82 -3.94 -10.29 -10.94
C VAL A 82 -3.57 -10.29 -9.47
N GLU A 83 -4.23 -11.14 -8.69
CA GLU A 83 -3.88 -11.32 -7.28
C GLU A 83 -2.44 -11.79 -7.11
N VAL A 84 -1.81 -11.37 -6.01
CA VAL A 84 -0.48 -11.82 -5.64
C VAL A 84 -0.52 -13.33 -5.37
N ALA A 85 0.06 -14.10 -6.28
CA ALA A 85 0.03 -15.55 -6.27
C ALA A 85 1.42 -16.17 -6.47
N GLY A 86 1.47 -17.50 -6.37
CA GLY A 86 2.66 -18.30 -6.67
C GLY A 86 3.91 -17.85 -5.87
N HIS A 87 5.04 -17.76 -6.58
CA HIS A 87 6.33 -17.41 -5.98
C HIS A 87 6.30 -16.06 -5.24
N ASN A 88 5.58 -15.06 -5.75
CA ASN A 88 5.49 -13.74 -5.13
C ASN A 88 4.79 -13.81 -3.75
N ARG A 89 3.67 -14.54 -3.68
CA ARG A 89 2.95 -14.77 -2.41
C ARG A 89 3.80 -15.54 -1.40
N LEU A 90 4.47 -16.59 -1.87
CA LEU A 90 5.30 -17.43 -1.02
C LEU A 90 6.49 -16.66 -0.45
N PHE A 91 7.17 -15.87 -1.29
CA PHE A 91 8.30 -15.04 -0.88
C PHE A 91 7.92 -14.01 0.19
N ARG A 92 6.77 -13.32 0.02
CA ARG A 92 6.27 -12.37 1.03
C ARG A 92 5.95 -13.05 2.36
N LYS A 93 5.37 -14.24 2.31
CA LYS A 93 5.10 -15.05 3.50
C LYS A 93 6.41 -15.42 4.21
N PHE A 94 7.41 -15.90 3.45
CA PHE A 94 8.72 -16.25 4.02
C PHE A 94 9.40 -15.08 4.72
N ILE A 95 9.41 -13.88 4.12
CA ILE A 95 10.00 -12.69 4.77
C ILE A 95 9.26 -12.36 6.07
N THR A 96 7.93 -12.41 6.05
CA THR A 96 7.12 -12.10 7.23
C THR A 96 7.37 -13.11 8.35
N GLU A 97 7.42 -14.41 8.03
CA GLU A 97 7.73 -15.47 8.98
C GLU A 97 9.15 -15.31 9.55
N LEU A 98 10.14 -15.02 8.70
CA LEU A 98 11.53 -14.84 9.16
C LEU A 98 11.65 -13.72 10.21
N ILE A 99 10.94 -12.60 10.03
CA ILE A 99 10.92 -11.50 10.99
C ILE A 99 10.19 -11.90 12.28
N THR A 100 9.03 -12.54 12.14
CA THR A 100 8.16 -12.87 13.30
C THR A 100 8.66 -14.06 14.13
N LEU A 101 9.56 -14.87 13.59
CA LEU A 101 10.24 -15.96 14.30
C LEU A 101 11.36 -15.48 15.23
N ASP A 102 11.87 -14.26 15.06
CA ASP A 102 12.88 -13.69 15.94
C ASP A 102 12.28 -13.43 17.32
N LEU A 103 12.92 -13.95 18.39
CA LEU A 103 12.50 -13.67 19.77
C LEU A 103 12.57 -12.18 20.10
N ALA A 104 13.46 -11.44 19.46
CA ALA A 104 13.58 -9.99 19.60
C ALA A 104 12.38 -9.24 19.01
N TRP A 105 11.61 -9.84 18.09
CA TRP A 105 10.39 -9.23 17.55
C TRP A 105 9.35 -8.96 18.63
N LYS A 106 9.36 -9.73 19.75
CA LYS A 106 8.50 -9.51 20.94
C LYS A 106 7.02 -9.30 20.59
N GLY A 107 6.46 -10.08 19.66
CA GLY A 107 5.06 -9.90 19.25
C GLY A 107 4.78 -8.62 18.47
N GLY A 108 5.81 -7.93 17.99
CA GLY A 108 5.78 -6.60 17.41
C GLY A 108 5.92 -5.46 18.43
N ASP A 109 6.16 -5.78 19.71
CA ASP A 109 6.46 -4.83 20.79
C ASP A 109 7.96 -4.75 21.12
N TYR A 110 8.81 -4.81 20.10
CA TYR A 110 10.25 -4.64 20.22
C TYR A 110 10.62 -3.24 20.76
N GLU A 111 11.78 -3.15 21.43
CA GLU A 111 12.25 -1.94 22.12
C GLU A 111 13.23 -1.11 21.29
N GLU A 112 13.95 -1.76 20.38
CA GLU A 112 14.89 -1.17 19.41
C GLU A 112 14.72 -1.86 18.05
#